data_AF-A0A1V5RD09-F1
#
_entry.id   AF-A0A1V5RD09-F1
#
_cell.length_a   1.000
_cell.length_b   1.000
_cell.length_c   1.000
_cell.angle_alpha   90.00
_cell.angle_beta   90.00
_cell.angle_gamma   90.00
#
_symmetry.space_group_name_H-M   'P 1'
#
loop_
_entity.id
_entity.type
_entity.pdbx_description
1 polymer ?
#
loop_
_entity_poly.entity_id
_entity_poly.type
_entity_poly.pdbx_seq_one_letter_code
_entity_poly.pdbx_strand_id
1 'polypeptide(L)'
;MDYLVPFISISSLLFLPFMSIYVMLFSKIFVVLQLILFLIWKPMKGRIRNIYYWVINLSSILLWTAIFLSRRSIPISADLTACSEAGWPLQIFTYPCGAMGGDYVPLSMWKPFYLNYLIWLIISALLVSLLAKNRFLNNRKVKTWLLVIYIIINLSGLGMLLIAFD
;
A
#
# COMPACT_ATOMS: atom_id res chain seq x y z
N MET A 1 -27.47 23.15 -6.75
CA MET A 1 -26.58 23.64 -5.67
C MET A 1 -27.45 23.89 -4.46
N ASP A 2 -26.97 23.63 -3.25
CA ASP A 2 -27.63 23.89 -1.94
C ASP A 2 -27.97 22.67 -1.05
N TYR A 3 -27.34 21.52 -1.30
CA TYR A 3 -27.21 20.45 -0.27
C TYR A 3 -25.76 20.02 -0.02
N LEU A 4 -24.78 20.72 -0.59
CA LEU A 4 -23.34 20.42 -0.42
C LEU A 4 -22.71 21.18 0.76
N VAL A 5 -23.41 22.14 1.35
CA VAL A 5 -22.91 22.95 2.46
C VAL A 5 -22.87 22.20 3.82
N PRO A 6 -23.81 21.29 4.17
CA PRO A 6 -23.63 20.48 5.39
C PRO A 6 -22.56 19.38 5.24
N PHE A 7 -22.16 19.04 4.01
CA PHE A 7 -21.07 18.10 3.77
C PHE A 7 -19.68 18.69 4.12
N ILE A 8 -19.55 20.02 4.03
CA ILE A 8 -18.27 20.74 4.15
C ILE A 8 -17.96 21.17 5.60
N SER A 9 -18.97 21.20 6.49
CA SER A 9 -18.79 21.55 7.91
C SER A 9 -18.76 20.34 8.86
N ILE A 10 -19.29 19.18 8.44
CA ILE A 10 -19.08 17.89 9.13
C ILE A 10 -17.70 17.29 8.75
N SER A 11 -17.21 17.62 7.54
CA SER A 11 -15.85 17.29 7.10
C SER A 11 -14.74 18.05 7.82
N SER A 12 -15.03 19.04 8.68
CA SER A 12 -14.00 19.87 9.32
C SER A 12 -13.80 19.63 10.84
N LEU A 13 -14.58 18.75 11.48
CA LEU A 13 -14.46 18.42 12.92
C LEU A 13 -14.32 16.91 13.23
N LEU A 14 -14.70 16.02 12.30
CA LEU A 14 -14.38 14.58 12.34
C LEU A 14 -12.99 14.25 11.75
N PHE A 15 -12.24 15.30 11.43
CA PHE A 15 -11.06 15.27 10.58
C PHE A 15 -9.73 15.29 11.37
N LEU A 16 -9.69 14.88 12.65
CA LEU A 16 -8.62 15.29 13.58
C LEU A 16 -7.78 14.18 14.28
N PRO A 17 -8.20 12.91 14.38
CA PRO A 17 -7.30 11.74 14.39
C PRO A 17 -6.85 11.32 12.97
N PHE A 18 -6.72 12.25 12.00
CA PHE A 18 -6.91 12.03 10.55
C PHE A 18 -5.93 11.11 9.79
N MET A 19 -5.99 9.81 10.07
CA MET A 19 -4.95 8.79 9.86
C MET A 19 -3.79 8.81 10.88
N SER A 20 -3.89 9.60 11.95
CA SER A 20 -2.89 10.01 12.96
C SER A 20 -1.49 9.37 12.88
N ILE A 21 -0.62 9.69 11.92
CA ILE A 21 -0.64 10.70 10.85
C ILE A 21 -0.18 9.98 9.57
N TYR A 22 -1.10 9.35 8.84
CA TYR A 22 -0.95 8.37 7.74
C TYR A 22 -0.20 7.05 8.11
N VAL A 23 -0.29 6.65 9.38
CA VAL A 23 0.22 5.44 10.11
C VAL A 23 1.56 5.50 10.89
N MET A 24 2.62 6.23 10.60
CA MET A 24 2.83 7.66 10.86
C MET A 24 3.76 8.11 9.73
N LEU A 25 3.10 8.31 8.59
CA LEU A 25 3.54 8.54 7.20
C LEU A 25 3.94 7.28 6.41
N PHE A 26 3.10 6.22 6.36
CA PHE A 26 3.36 4.96 5.63
C PHE A 26 4.79 4.42 5.86
N SER A 27 5.30 4.71 7.07
CA SER A 27 6.71 4.69 7.51
C SER A 27 7.63 5.54 6.62
N LYS A 28 7.89 6.82 6.96
CA LYS A 28 8.69 7.86 6.25
C LYS A 28 9.66 7.39 5.14
N ILE A 29 10.39 6.30 5.37
CA ILE A 29 11.21 5.59 4.39
C ILE A 29 10.43 5.17 3.13
N PHE A 30 9.23 4.60 3.20
CA PHE A 30 8.46 4.23 2.00
C PHE A 30 8.06 5.47 1.20
N VAL A 31 7.61 6.53 1.87
CA VAL A 31 7.24 7.78 1.18
C VAL A 31 8.47 8.45 0.57
N VAL A 32 9.58 8.50 1.30
CA VAL A 32 10.88 8.97 0.79
C VAL A 32 11.35 8.09 -0.37
N LEU A 33 11.20 6.77 -0.28
CA LEU A 33 11.52 5.84 -1.35
C LEU A 33 10.66 6.13 -2.58
N GLN A 34 9.34 6.25 -2.44
CA GLN A 34 8.45 6.62 -3.54
C GLN A 34 8.78 8.00 -4.12
N LEU A 35 9.16 8.98 -3.29
CA LEU A 35 9.58 10.31 -3.73
C LEU A 35 10.92 10.28 -4.47
N ILE A 36 11.92 9.55 -3.97
CA ILE A 36 13.22 9.34 -4.65
C ILE A 36 12.97 8.65 -5.98
N LEU A 37 12.15 7.60 -5.99
CA LEU A 37 11.75 6.89 -7.20
C LEU A 37 11.07 7.85 -8.19
N PHE A 38 10.18 8.72 -7.72
CA PHE A 38 9.54 9.76 -8.53
C PHE A 38 10.51 10.84 -9.06
N LEU A 39 11.49 11.27 -8.26
CA LEU A 39 12.50 12.25 -8.66
C LEU A 39 13.46 11.68 -9.70
N ILE A 40 13.87 10.42 -9.55
CA ILE A 40 14.66 9.66 -10.54
C ILE A 40 13.85 9.49 -11.84
N TRP A 41 12.53 9.31 -11.73
CA TRP A 41 11.62 9.13 -12.85
C TRP A 41 11.40 10.39 -13.69
N LYS A 42 11.29 11.56 -13.05
CA LYS A 42 10.96 12.84 -13.71
C LYS A 42 11.83 13.17 -14.94
N PRO A 43 13.18 13.01 -14.93
CA PRO A 43 14.03 13.31 -16.09
C PRO A 43 14.05 12.20 -17.16
N MET A 44 13.40 11.05 -16.96
CA MET A 44 13.49 9.92 -17.90
C MET A 44 12.72 10.17 -19.20
N LYS A 45 13.29 9.72 -20.33
CA LYS A 45 12.67 9.80 -21.66
C LYS A 45 11.43 8.89 -21.76
N GLY A 46 10.43 9.34 -22.53
CA GLY A 46 9.04 8.88 -22.49
C GLY A 46 8.78 7.37 -22.35
N ARG A 47 9.46 6.51 -23.11
CA ARG A 47 9.23 5.04 -23.03
C ARG A 47 9.70 4.45 -21.70
N ILE A 48 10.89 4.84 -21.24
CA ILE A 48 11.47 4.40 -19.97
C ILE A 48 10.61 4.89 -18.81
N ARG A 49 10.18 6.16 -18.89
CA ARG A 49 9.26 6.78 -17.94
C ARG A 49 7.94 5.98 -17.80
N ASN A 50 7.37 5.53 -18.91
CA ASN A 50 6.15 4.72 -18.87
C ASN A 50 6.38 3.34 -18.23
N ILE A 51 7.46 2.64 -18.61
CA ILE A 51 7.81 1.33 -18.03
C ILE A 51 7.94 1.46 -16.51
N TYR A 52 8.68 2.46 -16.06
CA TYR A 52 8.90 2.72 -14.65
C TYR A 52 7.60 2.97 -13.87
N TYR A 53 6.73 3.82 -14.43
CA TYR A 53 5.40 4.07 -13.87
C TYR A 53 4.60 2.78 -13.70
N TRP A 54 4.61 1.93 -14.72
CA TRP A 54 3.94 0.63 -14.68
C TRP A 54 4.49 -0.30 -13.60
N VAL A 55 5.82 -0.38 -13.46
CA VAL A 55 6.47 -1.24 -12.48
C VAL A 55 6.09 -0.85 -11.05
N ILE A 56 6.11 0.44 -10.70
CA ILE A 56 5.79 0.91 -9.35
C ILE A 56 4.31 0.67 -9.00
N ASN A 57 3.41 1.00 -9.91
CA ASN A 57 1.98 0.83 -9.64
C ASN A 57 1.65 -0.66 -9.50
N LEU A 58 2.17 -1.49 -10.41
CA LEU A 58 1.92 -2.93 -10.38
C LEU A 58 2.52 -3.59 -9.14
N SER A 59 3.73 -3.21 -8.72
CA SER A 59 4.38 -3.80 -7.55
C SER A 59 3.61 -3.52 -6.27
N SER A 60 3.10 -2.29 -6.11
CA SER A 60 2.29 -1.92 -4.96
C SER A 60 0.94 -2.63 -4.95
N ILE A 61 0.28 -2.76 -6.11
CA ILE A 61 -0.96 -3.53 -6.24
C ILE A 61 -0.73 -5.00 -5.86
N LEU A 62 0.32 -5.62 -6.41
CA LEU A 62 0.63 -7.02 -6.13
C LEU A 62 0.98 -7.25 -4.66
N LEU A 63 1.79 -6.37 -4.06
CA LEU A 63 2.14 -6.45 -2.64
C LEU A 63 0.90 -6.44 -1.74
N TRP A 64 0.04 -5.44 -1.89
CA TRP A 64 -1.16 -5.33 -1.05
C TRP A 64 -2.13 -6.48 -1.28
N THR A 65 -2.33 -6.87 -2.55
CA THR A 65 -3.16 -8.03 -2.89
C THR A 65 -2.62 -9.29 -2.23
N ALA A 66 -1.31 -9.50 -2.26
CA ALA A 66 -0.66 -10.64 -1.62
C ALA A 66 -0.83 -10.63 -0.11
N ILE A 67 -0.72 -9.47 0.54
CA ILE A 67 -0.97 -9.33 1.99
C ILE A 67 -2.43 -9.68 2.31
N PHE A 68 -3.40 -9.17 1.56
CA PHE A 68 -4.81 -9.47 1.79
C PHE A 68 -5.14 -10.95 1.61
N LEU A 69 -4.64 -11.57 0.53
CA LEU A 69 -4.93 -12.96 0.22
C LEU A 69 -4.18 -13.95 1.12
N SER A 70 -3.05 -13.54 1.71
CA SER A 70 -2.25 -14.39 2.61
C SER A 70 -2.68 -14.32 4.08
N ARG A 71 -3.70 -13.52 4.41
CA ARG A 71 -4.17 -13.38 5.78
C ARG A 71 -4.75 -14.71 6.28
N ARG A 72 -4.22 -15.21 7.40
CA ARG A 72 -4.69 -16.44 8.05
C ARG A 72 -4.80 -16.27 9.57
N SER A 73 -5.77 -16.95 10.17
CA SER A 73 -5.96 -16.99 11.62
C SER A 73 -4.97 -17.93 12.29
N ILE A 74 -4.46 -17.55 13.45
CA ILE A 74 -3.62 -18.40 14.30
C ILE A 74 -4.55 -19.05 15.36
N PRO A 75 -4.46 -20.37 15.63
CA PRO A 75 -5.30 -21.03 16.61
C PRO A 75 -5.09 -20.44 18.01
N ILE A 76 -6.19 -20.20 18.74
CA ILE A 76 -6.17 -19.51 20.03
C ILE A 76 -5.57 -20.44 21.12
N SER A 77 -4.35 -20.15 21.58
CA SER A 77 -3.75 -20.70 22.79
C SER A 77 -3.88 -19.70 23.96
N ALA A 78 -3.76 -20.20 25.19
CA ALA A 78 -4.06 -19.46 26.42
C ALA A 78 -3.17 -18.22 26.68
N ASP A 79 -2.09 -18.01 25.92
CA ASP A 79 -1.08 -16.96 26.12
C ASP A 79 -1.05 -15.87 25.01
N LEU A 80 -2.07 -15.77 24.14
CA LEU A 80 -1.86 -15.08 22.86
C LEU A 80 -1.91 -13.55 22.88
N THR A 81 -0.80 -13.00 22.36
CA THR A 81 -0.63 -11.61 21.93
C THR A 81 -1.03 -11.38 20.47
N ALA A 82 -1.27 -12.42 19.66
CA ALA A 82 -1.61 -12.32 18.22
C ALA A 82 -2.66 -13.34 17.77
N CYS A 83 -3.59 -12.93 16.90
CA CYS A 83 -4.73 -13.74 16.44
C CYS A 83 -4.72 -14.03 14.93
N SER A 84 -3.99 -13.24 14.14
CA SER A 84 -3.84 -13.52 12.71
C SER A 84 -2.49 -13.04 12.20
N GLU A 85 -2.09 -13.52 11.04
CA GLU A 85 -0.87 -13.10 10.37
C GLU A 85 -1.11 -12.95 8.86
N ALA A 86 -0.31 -12.10 8.22
CA ALA A 86 -0.37 -11.87 6.78
C ALA A 86 1.01 -11.55 6.21
N GLY A 87 1.17 -11.80 4.91
CA GLY A 87 2.36 -11.52 4.14
C GLY A 87 2.73 -12.71 3.26
N TRP A 88 3.01 -12.41 1.98
CA TRP A 88 3.57 -13.38 1.05
C TRP A 88 4.51 -12.67 0.06
N PRO A 89 5.66 -13.28 -0.30
CA PRO A 89 6.11 -14.62 0.10
C PRO A 89 6.67 -14.71 1.51
N LEU A 90 7.10 -13.59 2.09
CA LEU A 90 7.53 -13.51 3.49
C LEU A 90 6.36 -13.08 4.37
N GLN A 91 6.30 -13.61 5.59
CA GLN A 91 5.39 -13.11 6.62
C GLN A 91 5.75 -11.66 6.97
N ILE A 92 4.77 -10.76 6.98
CA ILE A 92 4.97 -9.32 7.19
C ILE A 92 4.36 -8.88 8.52
N PHE A 93 3.06 -9.14 8.71
CA PHE A 93 2.28 -8.61 9.82
C PHE A 93 1.77 -9.75 10.69
N THR A 94 1.88 -9.57 12.00
CA THR A 94 1.14 -10.35 13.00
C THR A 94 0.19 -9.42 13.72
N TYR A 95 -1.10 -9.68 13.59
CA TYR A 95 -2.17 -8.84 14.12
C TYR A 95 -2.54 -9.29 15.53
N PRO A 96 -2.75 -8.34 16.46
CA PRO A 96 -3.16 -8.65 17.82
C PRO A 96 -4.56 -9.27 17.91
N CYS A 97 -4.84 -9.90 19.05
CA CYS A 97 -6.17 -10.41 19.40
C CYS A 97 -7.15 -9.34 19.93
N GLY A 98 -6.67 -8.13 20.21
CA GLY A 98 -7.47 -7.00 20.68
C GLY A 98 -6.74 -5.69 20.43
N ALA A 99 -7.45 -4.58 20.64
CA ALA A 99 -6.92 -3.22 20.54
C ALA A 99 -5.65 -3.10 21.41
N MET A 100 -4.50 -2.83 20.78
CA MET A 100 -3.24 -2.63 21.50
C MET A 100 -3.18 -1.23 22.15
N GLY A 101 -4.13 -0.34 21.81
CA GLY A 101 -4.19 1.04 22.31
C GLY A 101 -2.99 1.90 21.89
N GLY A 102 -2.17 1.39 20.97
CA GLY A 102 -1.08 2.09 20.34
C GLY A 102 -1.37 2.12 18.85
N ASP A 103 -1.76 3.29 18.34
CA ASP A 103 -2.17 3.58 16.96
C ASP A 103 -1.06 3.32 15.89
N TYR A 104 -0.08 2.45 16.16
CA TYR A 104 1.10 2.23 15.34
C TYR A 104 1.44 0.75 15.15
N VAL A 105 1.87 0.42 13.93
CA VAL A 105 2.42 -0.90 13.61
C VAL A 105 3.87 -1.01 14.11
N PRO A 106 4.26 -2.09 14.81
CA PRO A 106 5.62 -2.27 15.31
C PRO A 106 6.71 -2.15 14.23
N LEU A 107 7.82 -1.48 14.55
CA LEU A 107 8.94 -1.22 13.62
C LEU A 107 9.53 -2.51 13.02
N SER A 108 9.51 -3.62 13.76
CA SER A 108 10.00 -4.92 13.31
C SER A 108 9.24 -5.47 12.10
N MET A 109 7.96 -5.12 11.93
CA MET A 109 7.09 -5.60 10.85
C MET A 109 7.33 -4.86 9.52
N TRP A 110 7.95 -3.67 9.56
CA TRP A 110 8.24 -2.90 8.35
C TRP A 110 9.43 -3.46 7.55
N LYS A 111 10.42 -4.07 8.22
CA LYS A 111 11.56 -4.69 7.53
C LYS A 111 11.13 -5.78 6.52
N PRO A 112 10.34 -6.80 6.91
CA PRO A 112 9.85 -7.79 5.95
C PRO A 112 8.89 -7.19 4.91
N PHE A 113 8.14 -6.13 5.26
CA PHE A 113 7.32 -5.40 4.27
C PHE A 113 8.16 -4.87 3.10
N TYR A 114 9.28 -4.20 3.39
CA TYR A 114 10.16 -3.66 2.35
C TYR A 114 10.84 -4.73 1.50
N LEU A 115 11.22 -5.85 2.12
CA LEU A 115 11.78 -6.99 1.39
C LEU A 115 10.75 -7.60 0.43
N ASN A 116 9.50 -7.78 0.89
CA ASN A 116 8.43 -8.21 0.00
C ASN A 116 8.16 -7.19 -1.10
N TYR A 117 8.18 -5.88 -0.80
CA TYR A 117 8.03 -4.86 -1.84
C TYR A 117 9.12 -4.96 -2.91
N LEU A 118 10.38 -5.21 -2.53
CA LEU A 118 11.47 -5.44 -3.49
C LEU A 118 11.23 -6.67 -4.37
N ILE A 119 10.78 -7.79 -3.79
CA ILE A 119 10.43 -9.00 -4.54
C ILE A 119 9.33 -8.68 -5.57
N TRP A 120 8.28 -8.00 -5.13
CA TRP A 120 7.17 -7.60 -6.01
C TRP A 120 7.58 -6.57 -7.07
N LEU A 121 8.57 -5.73 -6.78
CA LEU A 121 9.15 -4.81 -7.75
C LEU A 121 9.89 -5.58 -8.86
N ILE A 122 10.70 -6.59 -8.51
CA ILE A 122 11.39 -7.45 -9.47
C ILE A 122 10.37 -8.21 -10.34
N ILE A 123 9.37 -8.83 -9.71
CA ILE A 123 8.30 -9.55 -10.43
C ILE A 123 7.56 -8.59 -11.38
N SER A 124 7.22 -7.39 -10.91
CA SER A 124 6.55 -6.38 -11.74
C SER A 124 7.41 -5.91 -12.90
N ALA A 125 8.72 -5.74 -12.70
CA ALA A 125 9.65 -5.40 -13.78
C ALA A 125 9.67 -6.50 -14.86
N LEU A 126 9.68 -7.77 -14.46
CA LEU A 126 9.57 -8.90 -15.40
C LEU A 126 8.23 -8.89 -16.14
N LEU A 127 7.11 -8.77 -15.44
CA LEU A 127 5.77 -8.71 -16.05
C LEU A 127 5.64 -7.55 -17.02
N VAL A 128 6.09 -6.36 -16.62
CA VAL A 128 6.08 -5.18 -17.49
C VAL A 128 7.00 -5.37 -18.68
N SER A 129 8.17 -6.00 -18.53
CA SER A 129 9.06 -6.28 -19.68
C SER A 129 8.41 -7.19 -20.73
N LEU A 130 7.65 -8.20 -20.28
CA LEU A 130 6.89 -9.10 -21.13
C LEU A 130 5.74 -8.36 -21.83
N LEU A 131 5.05 -7.48 -21.08
CA LEU A 131 3.92 -6.69 -21.59
C LEU A 131 4.35 -5.45 -22.39
N ALA A 132 5.59 -4.98 -22.26
CA ALA A 132 6.08 -3.75 -22.90
C ALA A 132 6.25 -3.85 -24.41
N LYS A 133 6.22 -5.08 -24.94
CA LYS A 133 6.12 -5.32 -26.39
C LYS A 133 4.71 -4.99 -26.92
N ASN A 134 3.70 -4.99 -26.05
CA ASN A 134 2.32 -4.70 -26.42
C ASN A 134 2.01 -3.20 -26.32
N ARG A 135 1.32 -2.65 -27.33
CA ARG A 135 0.84 -1.25 -27.33
C ARG A 135 -0.10 -0.92 -26.15
N PHE A 136 -0.58 -1.95 -25.46
CA PHE A 136 -1.46 -1.87 -24.28
C PHE A 136 -0.92 -0.92 -23.20
N LEU A 137 0.38 -0.98 -22.88
CA LEU A 137 0.97 -0.15 -21.83
C LEU A 137 1.00 1.36 -22.17
N ASN A 138 0.77 1.73 -23.43
CA ASN A 138 0.71 3.13 -23.85
C ASN A 138 -0.69 3.74 -23.83
N ASN A 139 -1.73 2.93 -23.60
CA ASN A 139 -3.11 3.42 -23.59
C ASN A 139 -3.38 4.30 -22.37
N ARG A 140 -3.80 5.55 -22.61
CA ARG A 140 -4.09 6.53 -21.55
C ARG A 140 -5.16 6.04 -20.58
N LYS A 141 -6.23 5.41 -21.07
CA LYS A 141 -7.32 4.89 -20.21
C LYS A 141 -6.79 3.85 -19.25
N VAL A 142 -5.95 2.93 -19.74
CA VAL A 142 -5.38 1.86 -18.92
C VAL A 142 -4.46 2.42 -17.83
N LYS A 143 -3.63 3.43 -18.15
CA LYS A 143 -2.81 4.13 -17.15
C LYS A 143 -3.66 4.79 -16.07
N THR A 144 -4.74 5.47 -16.45
CA THR A 144 -5.65 6.10 -15.49
C THR A 144 -6.30 5.07 -14.57
N TRP A 145 -6.81 3.97 -15.12
CA TRP A 145 -7.39 2.89 -14.31
C TRP A 145 -6.37 2.26 -13.36
N LEU A 146 -5.16 2.01 -13.83
CA LEU A 146 -4.07 1.51 -12.98
C LEU A 146 -3.79 2.46 -11.81
N LEU A 147 -3.75 3.78 -12.05
CA LEU A 147 -3.57 4.77 -11.00
C LEU A 147 -4.70 4.73 -9.96
N VAL A 148 -5.95 4.65 -10.43
CA VAL A 148 -7.11 4.61 -9.54
C VAL A 148 -7.08 3.37 -8.67
N ILE A 149 -6.79 2.19 -9.25
CA ILE A 149 -6.66 0.93 -8.51
C ILE A 149 -5.51 1.04 -7.50
N TYR A 150 -4.37 1.60 -7.90
CA TYR A 150 -3.23 1.84 -7.02
C TYR A 150 -3.63 2.71 -5.81
N ILE A 151 -4.36 3.81 -6.02
CA ILE A 151 -4.79 4.68 -4.93
C ILE A 151 -5.73 3.92 -3.99
N ILE A 152 -6.76 3.26 -4.54
CA ILE A 152 -7.75 2.53 -3.74
C ILE A 152 -7.10 1.43 -2.91
N ILE A 153 -6.20 0.64 -3.51
CA ILE A 153 -5.59 -0.50 -2.81
C ILE A 153 -4.60 -0.09 -1.72
N ASN A 154 -3.89 1.03 -1.91
CA ASN A 154 -3.02 1.57 -0.87
C ASN A 154 -3.83 2.16 0.29
N LEU A 155 -4.91 2.87 -0.01
CA LEU A 155 -5.81 3.40 1.03
C LEU A 155 -6.49 2.28 1.80
N SER A 156 -6.94 1.21 1.13
CA SER A 156 -7.54 0.05 1.80
C SER A 156 -6.51 -0.70 2.64
N GLY A 157 -5.28 -0.86 2.14
CA GLY A 157 -4.17 -1.48 2.88
C GLY A 157 -3.88 -0.75 4.19
N LEU A 158 -3.84 0.58 4.14
CA LEU A 158 -3.66 1.41 5.32
C LEU A 158 -4.84 1.34 6.28
N GLY A 159 -6.06 1.44 5.77
CA GLY A 159 -7.26 1.34 6.59
C GLY A 159 -7.32 0.02 7.35
N MET A 160 -6.93 -1.08 6.71
CA MET A 160 -6.84 -2.38 7.38
C MET A 160 -5.80 -2.38 8.51
N LEU A 161 -4.63 -1.79 8.30
CA LEU A 161 -3.60 -1.71 9.36
C LEU A 161 -4.07 -0.85 10.53
N LEU A 162 -4.75 0.27 10.27
CA LEU A 162 -5.32 1.10 11.34
C LEU A 162 -6.33 0.30 12.16
N ILE A 163 -7.34 -0.28 11.51
CA ILE A 163 -8.40 -1.05 12.20
C ILE A 163 -7.83 -2.24 13.00
N ALA A 164 -6.71 -2.81 12.57
CA ALA A 164 -6.16 -3.99 13.23
C ALA A 164 -5.22 -3.69 14.41
N PHE A 165 -4.72 -2.45 14.54
CA PHE A 165 -3.74 -2.08 15.57
C PHE A 165 -4.22 -0.95 16.50
N ASP A 166 -5.25 -0.19 16.11
CA ASP A 166 -6.05 0.69 16.99
C ASP A 166 -6.88 -0.18 17.97
#